data_AF-A0A7W8LDQ9-F1
#
_entry.id   AF-A0A7W8LDQ9-F1
#
_cell.length_a   1.000
_cell.length_b   1.000
_cell.length_c   1.000
_cell.angle_alpha   90.00
_cell.angle_beta   90.00
_cell.angle_gamma   90.00
#
_symmetry.space_group_name_H-M   'P 1'
#
loop_
_entity.id
_entity.type
_entity.pdbx_description
1 polymer ?
#
loop_
_entity_poly.entity_id
_entity_poly.type
_entity_poly.pdbx_seq_one_letter_code
_entity_poly.pdbx_strand_id
1 'polypeptide(L)'
;MSSTTLHASASTSRLRDALAALPALAEEIGVDAAQREVRRELPFAAFDAFRRSGLGALRIPAERGGLGGSLEDAIHVVTTLAAAESNVAHALRVHFDVVESMRLAPRTPFHDRQIRRFVGRTF
;
A
#
# COMPACT_ATOMS: atom_id res chain seq x y z
N MET A 1 14.39 -16.76 23.21
CA MET A 1 13.02 -16.20 23.09
C MET A 1 12.99 -14.67 23.03
N SER A 2 14.13 -13.97 22.95
CA SER A 2 14.16 -12.49 22.96
C SER A 2 14.02 -11.83 21.57
N SER A 3 14.24 -12.55 20.46
CA SER A 3 14.26 -11.95 19.11
C SER A 3 12.87 -11.73 18.48
N THR A 4 11.86 -12.50 18.90
CA THR A 4 10.49 -12.41 18.33
C THR A 4 9.76 -11.14 18.77
N THR A 5 9.96 -10.69 20.01
CA THR A 5 9.27 -9.52 20.58
C THR A 5 9.76 -8.20 19.96
N LEU A 6 11.06 -8.10 19.65
CA LEU A 6 11.64 -6.93 18.98
C LEU A 6 11.12 -6.77 17.53
N HIS A 7 10.95 -7.87 16.79
CA HIS A 7 10.47 -7.82 15.41
C HIS A 7 9.00 -7.39 15.30
N ALA A 8 8.15 -7.89 16.20
CA ALA A 8 6.74 -7.50 16.27
C ALA A 8 6.57 -6.02 16.67
N SER A 9 7.35 -5.53 17.63
CA SER A 9 7.32 -4.11 18.02
C SER A 9 7.73 -3.18 16.87
N ALA A 10 8.77 -3.54 16.12
CA ALA A 10 9.24 -2.77 14.97
C ALA A 10 8.26 -2.77 13.79
N SER A 11 7.57 -3.89 13.50
CA SER A 11 6.54 -3.92 12.45
C SER A 11 5.32 -3.10 12.82
N THR A 12 4.87 -3.16 14.08
CA THR A 12 3.78 -2.31 14.59
C THR A 12 4.14 -0.82 14.50
N SER A 13 5.40 -0.44 14.78
CA SER A 13 5.85 0.94 14.58
C SER A 13 5.76 1.35 13.10
N ARG A 14 6.31 0.55 12.19
CA ARG A 14 6.28 0.86 10.74
C ARG A 14 4.86 1.00 10.19
N LEU A 15 3.93 0.12 10.61
CA LEU A 15 2.52 0.23 10.22
C LEU A 15 1.92 1.55 10.72
N ARG A 16 2.13 1.87 12.00
CA ARG A 16 1.63 3.11 12.61
C ARG A 16 2.16 4.35 11.90
N ASP A 17 3.47 4.39 11.63
CA ASP A 17 4.12 5.52 10.97
C ASP A 17 3.60 5.70 9.53
N ALA A 18 3.40 4.60 8.80
CA ALA A 18 2.83 4.63 7.45
C ALA A 18 1.38 5.14 7.44
N LEU A 19 0.56 4.71 8.40
CA LEU A 19 -0.82 5.20 8.53
C LEU A 19 -0.88 6.65 9.03
N ALA A 20 0.03 7.07 9.91
CA ALA A 20 0.13 8.46 10.35
C ALA A 20 0.51 9.42 9.22
N ALA A 21 1.30 8.96 8.24
CA ALA A 21 1.68 9.72 7.05
C ALA A 21 0.61 9.73 5.94
N LEU A 22 -0.42 8.90 6.04
CA LEU A 22 -1.45 8.72 5.01
C LEU A 22 -2.18 10.03 4.64
N PRO A 23 -2.57 10.92 5.58
CA PRO A 23 -3.24 12.19 5.21
C PRO A 23 -2.37 13.07 4.31
N ALA A 24 -1.08 13.23 4.65
CA ALA A 24 -0.15 14.01 3.84
C ALA A 24 0.09 13.39 2.46
N LEU A 25 0.14 12.05 2.38
CA LEU A 25 0.20 11.34 1.10
C LEU A 25 -1.05 11.58 0.25
N ALA A 26 -2.24 11.58 0.86
CA ALA A 26 -3.49 11.84 0.15
C ALA A 26 -3.52 13.28 -0.40
N GLU A 27 -3.07 14.26 0.39
CA GLU A 27 -2.91 15.65 -0.07
C GLU A 27 -1.95 15.74 -1.27
N GLU A 28 -0.77 15.10 -1.21
CA GLU A 28 0.21 15.06 -2.32
C GLU A 28 -0.42 14.45 -3.60
N ILE A 29 -1.12 13.32 -3.46
CA ILE A 29 -1.75 12.60 -4.57
C ILE A 29 -2.91 13.40 -5.19
N GLY A 30 -3.67 14.11 -4.35
CA GLY A 30 -4.84 14.90 -4.73
C GLY A 30 -4.54 16.21 -5.43
N VAL A 31 -3.27 16.66 -5.42
CA VAL A 31 -2.87 17.88 -6.14
C VAL A 31 -3.30 17.77 -7.60
N ASP A 32 -4.11 18.75 -8.02
CA ASP A 32 -4.58 18.90 -9.40
C ASP A 32 -5.41 17.72 -9.94
N ALA A 33 -5.93 16.84 -9.06
CA ALA A 33 -6.70 15.65 -9.44
C ALA A 33 -7.83 15.92 -10.46
N ALA A 34 -8.71 16.87 -10.14
CA ALA A 34 -9.84 17.22 -11.00
C ALA A 34 -9.39 17.77 -12.37
N GLN A 35 -8.32 18.55 -12.44
CA GLN A 35 -7.89 19.12 -13.71
C GLN A 35 -7.13 18.10 -14.55
N ARG A 36 -6.34 17.21 -13.94
CA ARG A 36 -5.72 16.07 -14.65
C ARG A 36 -6.75 15.20 -15.32
N GLU A 37 -7.88 14.92 -14.65
CA GLU A 37 -9.00 14.17 -15.25
C GLU A 37 -9.53 14.87 -16.51
N VAL A 38 -9.82 16.17 -16.42
CA VAL A 38 -10.30 16.96 -17.58
C VAL A 38 -9.30 16.92 -18.74
N ARG A 39 -8.00 17.02 -18.44
CA ARG A 39 -6.92 16.98 -19.44
C ARG A 39 -6.57 15.56 -19.91
N ARG A 40 -7.17 14.52 -19.32
CA ARG A 40 -6.87 13.09 -19.56
C ARG A 40 -5.41 12.74 -19.33
N GLU A 41 -4.82 13.32 -18.30
CA GLU A 41 -3.44 13.07 -17.91
C GLU A 41 -3.35 11.88 -16.95
N LEU A 42 -2.45 10.95 -17.24
CA LEU A 42 -2.23 9.78 -16.40
C LEU A 42 -1.49 10.18 -15.10
N PRO A 43 -1.97 9.75 -13.91
CA PRO A 43 -1.44 10.20 -12.63
C PRO A 43 -0.19 9.41 -12.20
N PHE A 44 0.82 9.28 -13.06
CA PHE A 44 2.04 8.50 -12.79
C PHE A 44 2.76 8.95 -11.51
N ALA A 45 2.88 10.26 -11.29
CA ALA A 45 3.52 10.81 -10.09
C ALA A 45 2.77 10.42 -8.80
N ALA A 46 1.45 10.26 -8.84
CA ALA A 46 0.67 9.81 -7.69
C ALA A 46 0.95 8.34 -7.36
N PHE A 47 1.05 7.48 -8.38
CA PHE A 47 1.45 6.09 -8.18
C PHE A 47 2.90 5.98 -7.68
N ASP A 48 3.80 6.86 -8.13
CA ASP A 48 5.16 6.95 -7.59
C ASP A 48 5.16 7.33 -6.10
N ALA A 49 4.38 8.33 -5.71
CA ALA A 49 4.21 8.73 -4.31
C ALA A 49 3.68 7.58 -3.45
N PHE A 50 2.61 6.92 -3.91
CA PHE A 50 2.05 5.76 -3.22
C PHE A 50 3.08 4.62 -3.10
N ARG A 51 3.84 4.31 -4.15
CA ARG A 51 4.86 3.27 -4.12
C ARG A 51 5.97 3.59 -3.10
N ARG A 52 6.41 4.85 -3.02
CA ARG A 52 7.41 5.31 -2.03
C ARG A 52 6.92 5.19 -0.59
N SER A 53 5.62 5.34 -0.34
CA SER A 53 5.03 5.18 1.00
C SER A 53 5.20 3.75 1.56
N GLY A 54 5.27 2.74 0.69
CA GLY A 54 5.29 1.33 1.09
C GLY A 54 3.93 0.73 1.44
N LEU A 55 2.84 1.51 1.39
CA LEU A 55 1.48 1.03 1.64
C LEU A 55 1.02 -0.04 0.64
N GLY A 56 1.67 -0.16 -0.53
CA GLY A 56 1.41 -1.26 -1.47
C GLY A 56 1.68 -2.66 -0.92
N ALA A 57 2.46 -2.78 0.16
CA ALA A 57 2.70 -4.05 0.87
C ALA A 57 1.99 -4.12 2.24
N LEU A 58 0.98 -3.26 2.47
CA LEU A 58 0.28 -3.13 3.75
C LEU A 58 -0.20 -4.47 4.31
N ARG A 59 -0.90 -5.24 3.48
CA ARG A 59 -1.53 -6.52 3.86
C ARG A 59 -0.57 -7.70 3.91
N ILE A 60 0.66 -7.55 3.42
CA ILE A 60 1.66 -8.62 3.50
C ILE A 60 2.12 -8.75 4.96
N PRO A 61 2.17 -9.98 5.53
CA PRO A 61 2.64 -10.19 6.90
C PRO A 61 4.04 -9.62 7.15
N ALA A 62 4.29 -9.14 8.36
CA ALA A 62 5.57 -8.54 8.75
C ALA A 62 6.75 -9.50 8.55
N GLU A 63 6.54 -10.79 8.83
CA GLU A 63 7.54 -11.86 8.69
C GLU A 63 7.93 -12.10 7.23
N ARG A 64 7.13 -11.59 6.28
CA ARG A 64 7.39 -11.63 4.83
C ARG A 64 7.87 -10.28 4.30
N GLY A 65 8.16 -9.32 5.18
CA GLY A 65 8.67 -7.99 4.84
C GLY A 65 7.61 -6.91 4.60
N GLY A 66 6.32 -7.24 4.77
CA GLY A 66 5.24 -6.24 4.68
C GLY A 66 5.07 -5.40 5.94
N LEU A 67 3.92 -4.70 6.02
CA LEU A 67 3.53 -3.93 7.21
C LEU A 67 2.64 -4.72 8.18
N GLY A 68 1.98 -5.79 7.71
CA GLY A 68 1.10 -6.61 8.55
C GLY A 68 -0.20 -5.93 8.96
N GLY A 69 -0.65 -4.90 8.22
CA GLY A 69 -1.90 -4.20 8.48
C GLY A 69 -3.13 -5.08 8.25
N SER A 70 -4.24 -4.72 8.87
CA SER A 70 -5.56 -5.38 8.79
C SER A 70 -6.30 -5.07 7.47
N LEU A 71 -7.44 -5.72 7.24
CA LEU A 71 -8.32 -5.36 6.13
C LEU A 71 -8.94 -3.98 6.34
N GLU A 72 -9.25 -3.62 7.60
CA GLU A 72 -9.74 -2.30 7.98
C GLU A 72 -8.71 -1.22 7.63
N ASP A 73 -7.41 -1.47 7.87
CA ASP A 73 -6.34 -0.56 7.47
C ASP A 73 -6.29 -0.36 5.94
N ALA A 74 -6.48 -1.42 5.16
CA ALA A 74 -6.50 -1.32 3.70
C ALA A 74 -7.71 -0.52 3.21
N ILE A 75 -8.88 -0.74 3.81
CA ILE A 75 -10.08 0.06 3.53
C ILE A 75 -9.84 1.52 3.91
N HIS A 76 -9.24 1.78 5.07
CA HIS A 76 -8.90 3.12 5.52
C HIS A 76 -7.96 3.84 4.55
N VAL A 77 -6.89 3.17 4.08
CA VAL A 77 -6.00 3.71 3.05
C VAL A 77 -6.76 4.06 1.78
N VAL A 78 -7.59 3.14 1.26
CA VAL A 78 -8.34 3.37 0.02
C VAL A 78 -9.33 4.53 0.18
N THR A 79 -10.08 4.61 1.28
CA THR A 79 -11.08 5.67 1.48
C THR A 79 -10.44 7.03 1.70
N THR A 80 -9.32 7.12 2.44
CA THR A 80 -8.58 8.37 2.62
C THR A 80 -8.00 8.86 1.29
N LEU A 81 -7.42 7.97 0.47
CA LEU A 81 -6.95 8.36 -0.86
C LEU A 81 -8.11 8.76 -1.77
N ALA A 82 -9.24 8.05 -1.75
CA ALA A 82 -10.39 8.34 -2.59
C ALA A 82 -11.01 9.71 -2.33
N ALA A 83 -10.90 10.23 -1.10
CA ALA A 83 -11.35 11.57 -0.76
C ALA A 83 -10.54 12.68 -1.45
N ALA A 84 -9.27 12.41 -1.79
CA ALA A 84 -8.39 13.36 -2.45
C ALA A 84 -8.23 13.08 -3.96
N GLU A 85 -8.22 11.81 -4.37
CA GLU A 85 -8.11 11.40 -5.76
C GLU A 85 -8.80 10.03 -6.00
N SER A 86 -9.92 10.04 -6.71
CA SER A 86 -10.79 8.85 -6.84
C SER A 86 -10.29 7.83 -7.86
N ASN A 87 -9.66 8.25 -8.97
CA ASN A 87 -9.18 7.32 -9.98
C ASN A 87 -7.96 6.54 -9.49
N VAL A 88 -7.02 7.23 -8.83
CA VAL A 88 -5.87 6.59 -8.19
C VAL A 88 -6.34 5.61 -7.11
N ALA A 89 -7.29 6.00 -6.26
CA ALA A 89 -7.83 5.10 -5.25
C ALA A 89 -8.53 3.87 -5.85
N HIS A 90 -9.27 4.04 -6.96
CA HIS A 90 -9.89 2.92 -7.67
C HIS A 90 -8.84 1.91 -8.18
N ALA A 91 -7.77 2.39 -8.81
CA ALA A 91 -6.67 1.53 -9.26
C ALA A 91 -5.97 0.81 -8.09
N LEU A 92 -5.75 1.51 -6.98
CA LEU A 92 -5.10 0.94 -5.80
C LEU A 92 -5.97 -0.06 -5.04
N ARG A 93 -7.30 0.10 -5.08
CA ARG A 93 -8.23 -0.93 -4.59
C ARG A 93 -7.98 -2.26 -5.32
N VAL A 94 -7.89 -2.23 -6.66
CA VAL A 94 -7.62 -3.44 -7.46
C VAL A 94 -6.24 -4.01 -7.14
N HIS A 95 -5.23 -3.16 -6.90
CA HIS A 95 -3.92 -3.62 -6.41
C HIS A 95 -4.06 -4.41 -5.10
N PHE A 96 -4.86 -3.94 -4.13
CA PHE A 96 -5.08 -4.67 -2.88
C PHE A 96 -5.81 -6.01 -3.08
N ASP A 97 -6.71 -6.14 -4.05
CA ASP A 97 -7.32 -7.42 -4.43
C ASP A 97 -6.27 -8.42 -4.95
N VAL A 98 -5.30 -7.94 -5.74
CA VAL A 98 -4.17 -8.75 -6.21
C VAL A 98 -3.25 -9.13 -5.06
N VAL A 99 -2.90 -8.18 -4.18
CA VAL A 99 -2.08 -8.45 -3.00
C VAL A 99 -2.73 -9.52 -2.12
N GLU A 100 -4.03 -9.42 -1.89
CA GLU A 100 -4.77 -10.39 -1.07
C GLU A 100 -4.81 -11.77 -1.74
N SER A 101 -5.04 -11.81 -3.05
CA SER A 101 -4.97 -13.05 -3.83
C SER A 101 -3.60 -13.74 -3.70
N MET A 102 -2.51 -12.96 -3.81
CA MET A 102 -1.14 -13.49 -3.65
C MET A 102 -0.83 -13.90 -2.20
N ARG A 103 -1.41 -13.22 -1.21
CA ARG A 103 -1.24 -13.51 0.21
C ARG A 103 -1.93 -14.80 0.62
N LEU A 104 -3.14 -15.03 0.10
CA LEU A 104 -3.99 -16.19 0.42
C LEU A 104 -3.64 -17.44 -0.39
N ALA A 105 -3.02 -17.27 -1.57
CA ALA A 105 -2.64 -18.40 -2.42
C ALA A 105 -1.58 -19.32 -1.76
N PRO A 106 -1.54 -20.62 -2.14
CA PRO A 106 -0.49 -21.54 -1.70
C PRO A 106 0.91 -20.99 -1.98
N ARG A 107 1.88 -21.29 -1.12
CA ARG A 107 3.25 -20.82 -1.33
C ARG A 107 3.88 -21.53 -2.52
N THR A 108 4.07 -20.80 -3.62
CA THR A 108 4.80 -21.25 -4.80
C THR A 108 5.90 -20.26 -5.15
N PRO A 109 6.91 -20.65 -5.95
CA PRO A 109 7.94 -19.71 -6.42
C PRO A 109 7.38 -18.49 -7.16
N PHE A 110 6.22 -18.62 -7.81
CA PHE A 110 5.53 -17.51 -8.47
C PHE A 110 4.98 -16.52 -7.45
N HIS A 111 4.19 -16.97 -6.47
CA HIS A 111 3.61 -16.09 -5.46
C HIS A 111 4.68 -15.40 -4.60
N ASP A 112 5.75 -16.13 -4.24
CA ASP A 112 6.88 -15.55 -3.50
C ASP A 112 7.66 -14.52 -4.33
N ARG A 113 7.69 -14.63 -5.66
CA ARG A 113 8.26 -13.59 -6.53
C ARG A 113 7.40 -12.33 -6.54
N GLN A 114 6.08 -12.46 -6.66
CA GLN A 114 5.19 -11.29 -6.65
C GLN A 114 5.23 -10.56 -5.30
N ILE A 115 5.22 -11.31 -4.19
CA ILE A 115 5.30 -10.71 -2.86
C ILE A 115 6.62 -9.97 -2.65
N ARG A 116 7.74 -10.49 -3.16
CA ARG A 116 9.02 -9.75 -3.15
C ARG A 116 8.95 -8.44 -3.94
N ARG A 117 8.19 -8.37 -5.04
CA ARG A 117 8.00 -7.12 -5.80
C ARG A 117 7.17 -6.10 -5.03
N PHE A 118 6.11 -6.53 -4.35
CA PHE A 118 5.31 -5.65 -3.49
C PHE A 118 6.15 -5.06 -2.36
N VAL A 119 6.89 -5.91 -1.64
CA VAL A 119 7.77 -5.49 -0.53
C VAL A 119 8.93 -4.64 -1.03
N GLY A 120 9.53 -5.01 -2.16
CA GLY A 120 10.62 -4.27 -2.80
C GLY A 120 10.18 -2.98 -3.49
N ARG A 121 8.88 -2.69 -3.55
CA ARG A 121 8.31 -1.50 -4.19
C ARG A 121 8.68 -1.42 -5.68
N THR A 122 8.68 -2.56 -6.37
CA THR A 122 9.01 -2.69 -7.80
C THR A 122 7.81 -3.20 -8.62
N PHE A 123 6.63 -2.67 -8.32
CA PHE A 123 5.37 -2.95 -9.00
C PHE A 123 4.81 -1.67 -9.63
#